data_AF-A0A8X6YQ35-F1
#
_entry.id   AF-A0A8X6YQ35-F1
#
_cell.length_a   1.000
_cell.length_b   1.000
_cell.length_c   1.000
_cell.angle_alpha   90.00
_cell.angle_beta   90.00
_cell.angle_gamma   90.00
#
_symmetry.space_group_name_H-M   'P 1'
#
loop_
_entity.id
_entity.type
_entity.pdbx_description
1 polymer ?
#
loop_
_entity_poly.entity_id
_entity_poly.type
_entity_poly.pdbx_seq_one_letter_code
_entity_poly.pdbx_strand_id
1 'polypeptide(L)'
;MKNWKTTKIGEIGHRYSLHKPNKNSGLMTSYRPISLTCITFKLVECMVMRRLTHHLHTTNLMPPEQFAFRKGHSAVDQILYFTQCVRDSQNHKPIRHTMAAFLDVSKAFDRVWKYKLLSKCFGVFGIKGKALPWISNFLNH
;
A
#
# COMPACT_ATOMS: atom_id res chain seq x y z
N MET A 1 30.23 8.08 -17.50
CA MET A 1 28.90 8.07 -18.15
C MET A 1 28.27 6.70 -17.97
N LYS A 2 27.28 6.55 -17.08
CA LYS A 2 26.65 5.25 -16.78
C LYS A 2 25.48 5.03 -17.73
N ASN A 3 25.67 4.12 -18.69
CA ASN A 3 24.64 3.57 -19.55
C ASN A 3 23.63 2.78 -18.70
N TRP A 4 22.43 3.33 -18.47
CA TRP A 4 21.32 2.54 -17.93
C TRP A 4 20.42 2.11 -19.08
N LYS A 5 20.52 0.83 -19.44
CA LYS A 5 19.63 0.17 -20.39
C LYS A 5 18.19 0.33 -19.90
N THR A 6 17.38 1.06 -20.65
CA THR A 6 15.91 0.94 -20.64
C THR A 6 15.59 -0.51 -20.98
N THR A 7 15.38 -1.32 -19.94
CA THR A 7 14.85 -2.67 -20.12
C THR A 7 13.44 -2.51 -20.66
N LYS A 8 13.27 -2.85 -21.94
CA LYS A 8 11.98 -2.98 -22.60
C LYS A 8 11.10 -3.91 -21.76
N ILE A 9 10.10 -3.35 -21.09
CA ILE A 9 8.91 -4.09 -20.68
C ILE A 9 7.76 -3.41 -21.42
N GLY A 10 7.60 -3.79 -22.68
CA GLY A 10 6.31 -3.64 -23.34
C GLY A 10 5.42 -4.75 -22.82
N GLU A 11 4.16 -4.43 -22.49
CA GLU A 11 2.95 -5.15 -22.94
C GLU A 11 1.73 -5.02 -22.00
N ILE A 12 1.87 -4.50 -20.77
CA ILE A 12 0.71 -4.48 -19.83
C ILE A 12 0.27 -3.07 -19.38
N GLY A 13 1.13 -2.05 -19.51
CA GLY A 13 0.73 -0.69 -19.16
C GLY A 13 1.71 0.41 -19.58
N HIS A 14 1.18 1.62 -19.79
CA HIS A 14 1.96 2.82 -20.08
C HIS A 14 2.42 3.50 -18.79
N ARG A 15 3.70 3.91 -18.72
CA ARG A 15 4.24 4.67 -17.58
C ARG A 15 4.17 6.16 -17.85
N TYR A 16 3.50 6.88 -16.96
CA TYR A 16 3.43 8.33 -16.96
C TYR A 16 4.09 8.89 -15.70
N SER A 17 4.75 10.02 -15.83
CA SER A 17 5.42 10.70 -14.70
C SER A 17 4.59 11.91 -14.30
N LEU A 18 3.96 11.89 -13.13
CA LEU A 18 3.25 13.05 -12.59
C LEU A 18 4.17 13.91 -11.75
N HIS A 19 4.24 15.20 -12.08
CA HIS A 19 5.06 16.15 -11.33
C HIS A 19 4.46 16.40 -9.93
N LYS A 20 5.32 16.39 -8.90
CA LYS A 20 4.92 16.70 -7.54
C LYS A 20 4.73 18.22 -7.41
N PRO A 21 3.65 18.68 -6.75
CA PRO A 21 3.46 20.10 -6.50
C PRO A 21 4.65 20.65 -5.70
N ASN A 22 5.05 21.89 -6.00
CA ASN A 22 6.12 22.64 -5.33
C ASN A 22 7.52 21.99 -5.38
N LYS A 23 7.81 21.19 -6.41
CA LYS A 23 9.17 20.66 -6.66
C LYS A 23 9.77 21.21 -7.95
N ASN A 24 11.10 21.20 -8.06
CA ASN A 24 11.79 21.66 -9.26
C ASN A 24 11.59 20.65 -10.41
N SER A 25 11.13 21.13 -11.57
CA SER A 25 10.83 20.32 -12.76
C SER A 25 12.07 19.70 -13.41
N GLY A 26 13.28 20.22 -13.13
CA GLY A 26 14.54 19.69 -13.66
C GLY A 26 15.04 18.40 -12.99
N LEU A 27 14.45 17.97 -11.87
CA LEU A 27 14.91 16.81 -11.11
C LEU A 27 13.98 15.60 -11.28
N MET A 28 14.49 14.43 -11.66
CA MET A 28 13.69 13.21 -11.81
C MET A 28 12.95 12.77 -10.54
N THR A 29 13.48 13.07 -9.35
CA THR A 29 12.84 12.73 -8.06
C THR A 29 11.59 13.57 -7.78
N SER A 30 11.40 14.66 -8.53
CA SER A 30 10.21 15.51 -8.50
C SER A 30 9.00 14.88 -9.15
N TYR A 31 9.16 13.75 -9.86
CA TYR A 31 8.05 13.06 -10.51
C TYR A 31 7.64 11.79 -9.73
N ARG A 32 6.37 11.40 -9.86
CA ARG A 32 5.81 10.13 -9.40
C ARG A 32 5.58 9.26 -10.65
N PRO A 33 6.27 8.11 -10.79
CA PRO A 33 5.94 7.17 -11.84
C PRO A 33 4.57 6.55 -11.54
N ILE A 34 3.70 6.55 -12.53
CA ILE A 34 2.38 5.92 -12.51
C ILE A 34 2.32 4.92 -13.65
N SER A 35 1.99 3.68 -13.33
CA SER A 35 1.71 2.64 -14.31
C SER A 35 0.21 2.62 -14.56
N LEU A 36 -0.21 2.94 -15.78
CA LEU A 36 -1.59 2.76 -16.21
C LEU A 36 -1.71 1.41 -16.91
N THR A 37 -2.41 0.47 -16.27
CA THR A 37 -2.76 -0.81 -16.86
C THR A 37 -3.93 -0.65 -17.83
N CYS A 38 -4.02 -1.55 -18.82
CA CYS A 38 -5.14 -1.54 -19.76
C CYS A 38 -6.47 -1.79 -19.05
N ILE A 39 -7.58 -1.35 -19.65
CA ILE A 39 -8.92 -1.39 -19.03
C ILE A 39 -9.32 -2.81 -18.65
N THR A 40 -9.01 -3.80 -19.49
CA THR A 40 -9.29 -5.21 -19.22
C THR A 40 -8.55 -5.71 -17.98
N PHE A 41 -7.27 -5.34 -17.83
CA PHE A 41 -6.49 -5.73 -16.67
C PHE A 41 -6.95 -5.01 -15.41
N LYS A 42 -7.31 -3.72 -15.51
CA LYS A 42 -7.89 -2.94 -14.41
C LYS A 42 -9.20 -3.55 -13.90
N LEU A 43 -10.02 -4.11 -14.78
CA LEU A 43 -11.22 -4.84 -14.39
C LEU A 43 -10.87 -6.09 -13.57
N VAL A 44 -9.88 -6.88 -14.02
CA VAL A 44 -9.41 -8.06 -13.28
C VAL A 44 -8.83 -7.67 -11.92
N GLU A 45 -8.00 -6.62 -11.86
CA GLU A 45 -7.49 -6.05 -10.60
C GLU A 45 -8.62 -5.69 -9.64
N CYS A 46 -9.67 -5.02 -10.12
CA CYS A 46 -10.83 -4.69 -9.30
C CYS A 46 -11.55 -5.94 -8.79
N MET A 47 -11.70 -6.99 -9.60
CA MET A 47 -12.32 -8.25 -9.17
C MET A 47 -11.49 -8.95 -8.09
N VAL A 48 -10.17 -9.04 -8.30
CA VAL A 48 -9.25 -9.66 -7.32
C VAL A 48 -9.21 -8.86 -6.03
N MET A 49 -9.10 -7.52 -6.12
CA MET A 49 -9.11 -6.63 -4.96
C MET A 49 -10.38 -6.84 -4.12
N ARG A 50 -11.57 -6.86 -4.74
CA ARG A 50 -12.84 -7.08 -4.02
C ARG A 50 -12.85 -8.41 -3.27
N ARG A 51 -12.41 -9.50 -3.91
CA ARG A 51 -12.35 -10.83 -3.29
C ARG A 51 -11.35 -10.87 -2.14
N LEU A 52 -10.18 -10.26 -2.33
CA LEU A 52 -9.13 -10.22 -1.32
C LEU A 52 -9.56 -9.39 -0.10
N THR A 53 -10.15 -8.22 -0.32
CA THR A 53 -10.68 -7.38 0.77
C THR A 53 -11.79 -8.10 1.53
N HIS A 54 -12.68 -8.81 0.83
CA HIS A 54 -13.72 -9.60 1.49
C HIS A 54 -13.13 -10.73 2.34
N HIS A 55 -12.15 -11.46 1.82
CA HIS A 55 -11.42 -12.49 2.57
C HIS A 55 -10.78 -11.90 3.83
N LEU A 56 -9.97 -10.85 3.70
CA LEU A 56 -9.28 -10.23 4.83
C LEU A 56 -10.24 -9.70 5.91
N HIS A 57 -11.40 -9.21 5.50
CA HIS A 57 -12.43 -8.71 6.41
C HIS A 57 -13.16 -9.85 7.14
N THR A 58 -13.55 -10.91 6.42
CA THR A 58 -14.28 -12.06 7.00
C THR A 58 -13.41 -12.88 7.94
N THR A 59 -12.10 -12.94 7.69
CA THR A 59 -11.13 -13.62 8.57
C THR A 59 -10.52 -12.71 9.64
N ASN A 60 -10.96 -11.45 9.73
CA ASN A 60 -10.46 -10.44 10.67
C ASN A 60 -8.91 -10.30 10.71
N LEU A 61 -8.28 -10.34 9.52
CA LEU A 61 -6.82 -10.30 9.37
C LEU A 61 -6.25 -8.89 9.23
N MET A 62 -7.12 -7.87 9.14
CA MET A 62 -6.71 -6.47 9.12
C MET A 62 -6.59 -5.95 10.56
N PRO A 63 -5.46 -5.32 10.93
CA PRO A 63 -5.34 -4.65 12.22
C PRO A 63 -6.47 -3.63 12.43
N PRO A 64 -7.09 -3.56 13.61
CA PRO A 64 -8.15 -2.59 13.89
C PRO A 64 -7.66 -1.14 13.77
N GLU A 65 -6.37 -0.89 14.01
CA GLU A 65 -5.73 0.42 13.89
C GLU A 65 -5.35 0.79 12.44
N GLN A 66 -5.60 -0.09 11.45
CA GLN A 66 -5.38 0.23 10.05
C GLN A 66 -6.60 0.92 9.44
N PHE A 67 -6.52 2.24 9.32
CA PHE A 67 -7.55 3.09 8.70
C PHE A 67 -7.34 3.24 7.18
N ALA A 68 -6.08 3.28 6.75
CA ALA A 68 -5.74 3.44 5.34
C ALA A 68 -6.16 2.21 4.51
N PHE A 69 -6.69 2.48 3.30
CA PHE A 69 -7.15 1.46 2.35
C PHE A 69 -8.23 0.50 2.88
N ARG A 70 -8.97 0.92 3.92
CA ARG A 70 -10.07 0.17 4.52
C ARG A 70 -11.41 0.84 4.22
N LYS A 71 -12.40 0.06 3.78
CA LYS A 71 -13.75 0.58 3.53
C LYS A 71 -14.36 1.06 4.85
N GLY A 72 -14.99 2.24 4.82
CA GLY A 72 -15.64 2.83 5.99
C GLY A 72 -14.70 3.55 6.96
N HIS A 73 -13.42 3.70 6.61
CA HIS A 73 -12.46 4.50 7.37
C HIS A 73 -11.91 5.63 6.50
N SER A 74 -11.63 6.76 7.15
CA SER A 74 -11.03 7.94 6.56
C SER A 74 -9.78 8.36 7.34
N ALA A 75 -9.01 9.30 6.78
CA ALA A 75 -7.89 9.91 7.49
C ALA A 75 -8.36 10.71 8.73
N VAL A 76 -9.58 11.25 8.69
CA VAL A 76 -10.18 11.97 9.83
C VAL A 76 -10.42 11.02 10.99
N ASP A 77 -10.93 9.82 10.72
CA ASP A 77 -11.16 8.80 11.75
C ASP A 77 -9.86 8.40 12.45
N GLN A 78 -8.76 8.31 11.71
CA GLN A 78 -7.44 8.01 12.28
C GLN A 78 -6.95 9.12 13.21
N ILE A 79 -7.14 10.40 12.83
CA ILE A 79 -6.77 11.56 13.65
C ILE A 79 -7.63 11.61 14.91
N LEU A 80 -8.93 11.34 14.78
CA LEU A 80 -9.86 11.28 15.91
C LEU A 80 -9.45 10.18 16.89
N TYR A 81 -9.19 8.97 16.38
CA TYR A 81 -8.70 7.84 17.17
C TYR A 81 -7.41 8.19 17.91
N PHE A 82 -6.41 8.74 17.21
CA PHE A 82 -5.15 9.16 17.83
C PHE A 82 -5.34 10.20 18.92
N THR A 83 -6.18 11.22 18.66
CA THR A 83 -6.50 12.28 19.63
C THR A 83 -7.20 11.71 20.86
N GLN A 84 -8.10 10.74 20.68
CA GLN A 84 -8.76 10.05 21.77
C GLN A 84 -7.76 9.26 22.61
N CYS A 85 -6.84 8.50 22.00
CA CYS A 85 -5.78 7.79 22.72
C CYS A 85 -4.94 8.73 23.60
N VAL A 86 -4.59 9.92 23.09
CA VAL A 86 -3.88 10.94 23.87
C VAL A 86 -4.73 11.42 25.04
N ARG A 87 -6.00 11.75 24.83
CA ARG A 87 -6.90 12.21 25.91
C ARG A 87 -7.11 11.15 26.97
N ASP A 88 -7.29 9.89 26.59
CA ASP A 88 -7.49 8.77 27.52
C ASP A 88 -6.26 8.56 28.41
N SER A 89 -5.05 8.74 27.86
CA SER A 89 -3.80 8.67 28.63
C SER A 89 -3.69 9.79 29.68
N GLN A 90 -4.17 10.99 29.34
CA GLN A 90 -4.15 12.16 30.22
C GLN A 90 -5.20 12.05 31.34
N ASN A 91 -6.34 11.43 31.05
CA ASN A 91 -7.43 11.22 32.01
C ASN A 91 -7.19 10.04 32.97
N HIS A 92 -6.15 9.23 32.72
CA HIS A 92 -5.80 8.11 33.60
C HIS A 92 -5.24 8.61 34.93
N LYS A 93 -5.45 7.84 36.01
CA LYS A 93 -4.84 8.09 37.33
C LYS A 93 -3.95 6.90 37.73
N PRO A 94 -2.63 7.09 37.92
CA PRO A 94 -1.86 8.32 37.68
C PRO A 94 -1.81 8.71 36.19
N ILE A 95 -1.56 9.99 35.92
CA ILE A 95 -1.47 10.56 34.56
C ILE A 95 -0.36 9.83 33.80
N ARG A 96 -0.65 9.43 32.57
CA ARG A 96 0.34 8.82 31.66
C ARG A 96 0.80 9.83 30.63
N HIS A 97 2.10 9.89 30.39
CA HIS A 97 2.68 10.68 29.31
C HIS A 97 2.59 9.90 27.99
N THR A 98 2.14 10.57 26.92
CA THR A 98 2.07 9.98 25.58
C THR A 98 3.20 10.53 24.70
N MET A 99 3.95 9.62 24.07
CA MET A 99 4.95 9.94 23.05
C MET A 99 4.47 9.40 21.71
N ALA A 100 4.58 10.21 20.65
CA ALA A 100 4.21 9.81 19.30
C ALA A 100 5.44 9.81 18.39
N ALA A 101 5.62 8.73 17.63
CA ALA A 101 6.66 8.60 16.62
C ALA A 101 6.01 8.39 15.25
N PHE A 102 6.29 9.28 14.30
CA PHE A 102 5.78 9.20 12.94
C PHE A 102 6.85 8.60 12.02
N LEU A 103 6.50 7.50 11.34
CA LEU A 103 7.39 6.79 10.42
C LEU A 103 6.87 6.94 8.99
N ASP A 104 7.72 7.44 8.09
CA ASP A 104 7.43 7.50 6.66
C ASP A 104 8.43 6.65 5.86
N VAL A 105 7.91 5.70 5.09
CA VAL A 105 8.73 4.76 4.31
C VAL A 105 8.89 5.30 2.90
N SER A 106 10.11 5.79 2.59
CA SER A 106 10.46 6.23 1.24
C SER A 106 10.26 5.12 0.20
N LYS A 107 9.48 5.40 -0.85
CA LYS A 107 9.19 4.47 -1.96
C LYS A 107 8.63 3.12 -1.47
N ALA A 108 7.65 3.16 -0.57
CA ALA A 108 7.08 1.97 0.07
C ALA A 108 6.72 0.83 -0.92
N PHE A 109 6.04 1.13 -2.03
CA PHE A 109 5.66 0.12 -3.03
C PHE A 109 6.85 -0.47 -3.79
N ASP A 110 7.86 0.34 -4.13
CA ASP A 110 9.05 -0.12 -4.85
C ASP A 110 9.97 -0.98 -3.96
N ARG A 111 9.89 -0.80 -2.64
CA ARG A 111 10.75 -1.47 -1.65
C ARG A 111 10.16 -2.76 -1.07
N VAL A 112 8.96 -3.17 -1.51
CA VAL A 112 8.35 -4.39 -0.98
C VAL A 112 9.14 -5.61 -1.42
N TRP A 113 9.58 -6.42 -0.45
CA TRP A 113 10.24 -7.69 -0.73
C TRP A 113 9.22 -8.72 -1.21
N LYS A 114 9.17 -8.94 -2.53
CA LYS A 114 8.19 -9.80 -3.21
C LYS A 114 8.09 -11.21 -2.62
N TYR A 115 9.21 -11.87 -2.37
CA TYR A 115 9.23 -13.23 -1.79
C TYR A 115 8.60 -13.27 -0.40
N LYS A 116 8.95 -12.31 0.47
CA LYS A 116 8.38 -12.20 1.82
C LYS A 116 6.89 -11.86 1.78
N LEU A 117 6.46 -11.03 0.84
CA LEU A 117 5.05 -10.74 0.62
C LEU A 117 4.27 -12.01 0.24
N LEU A 118 4.75 -12.78 -0.74
CA LEU A 118 4.11 -14.03 -1.15
C LEU A 118 4.07 -15.08 -0.03
N SER A 119 5.15 -15.19 0.76
CA SER A 119 5.18 -16.04 1.95
C SER A 119 4.11 -15.61 2.98
N LYS A 120 3.94 -14.30 3.23
CA LYS A 120 2.86 -13.79 4.08
C LYS A 120 1.48 -14.04 3.50
N CYS A 121 1.29 -13.88 2.18
CA CYS A 121 0.04 -14.20 1.49
C CYS A 121 -0.39 -15.64 1.76
N PHE A 122 0.54 -16.59 1.65
CA PHE A 122 0.26 -17.99 1.91
C PHE A 122 0.09 -18.32 3.40
N GLY A 123 1.07 -17.94 4.23
CA GLY A 123 1.17 -18.39 5.63
C GLY A 123 0.30 -17.59 6.62
N VAL A 124 0.30 -16.26 6.49
CA VAL A 124 -0.43 -15.37 7.42
C VAL A 124 -1.84 -15.10 6.92
N PHE A 125 -1.97 -14.78 5.62
CA PHE A 125 -3.26 -14.40 5.05
C PHE A 125 -4.09 -15.59 4.55
N GLY A 126 -3.52 -16.80 4.54
CA GLY A 126 -4.24 -18.01 4.13
C GLY A 126 -4.71 -17.98 2.67
N ILE A 127 -4.08 -17.17 1.81
CA ILE A 127 -4.42 -17.07 0.39
C ILE A 127 -3.89 -18.32 -0.31
N LYS A 128 -4.80 -19.16 -0.79
CA LYS A 128 -4.51 -20.47 -1.40
C LYS A 128 -5.05 -20.57 -2.84
N GLY A 129 -4.67 -21.65 -3.53
CA GLY A 129 -5.16 -21.95 -4.86
C GLY A 129 -4.63 -20.99 -5.94
N LYS A 130 -5.45 -20.73 -6.96
CA LYS A 130 -5.06 -19.94 -8.15
C LYS A 130 -4.77 -18.46 -7.88
N ALA A 131 -5.17 -17.94 -6.71
CA ALA A 131 -4.93 -16.55 -6.34
C ALA A 131 -3.44 -16.28 -6.09
N LEU A 132 -2.71 -17.20 -5.47
CA LEU A 132 -1.30 -16.99 -5.12
C LEU A 132 -0.38 -16.94 -6.36
N PRO A 133 -0.48 -17.87 -7.34
CA PRO A 133 0.23 -17.75 -8.61
C PRO A 133 -0.14 -16.48 -9.39
N TRP A 134 -1.42 -16.08 -9.37
CA TRP A 134 -1.85 -14.84 -10.03
C TRP A 134 -1.18 -13.61 -9.40
N ILE A 135 -1.14 -13.50 -8.07
CA ILE A 135 -0.45 -12.42 -7.35
C ILE A 135 1.05 -12.44 -7.67
N SER A 136 1.67 -13.62 -7.69
CA SER A 136 3.09 -13.77 -8.03
C SER A 136 3.39 -13.27 -9.43
N ASN A 137 2.57 -13.64 -10.41
CA ASN A 137 2.73 -13.19 -11.80
C ASN A 137 2.51 -11.68 -11.90
N PHE A 138 1.46 -11.17 -11.26
CA PHE A 138 1.18 -9.73 -11.21
C PHE A 138 2.35 -8.92 -10.66
N LEU A 139 3.03 -9.40 -9.61
CA LEU A 139 4.16 -8.71 -9.00
C LEU A 139 5.46 -8.79 -9.81
N ASN A 140 5.58 -9.74 -10.73
CA ASN A 140 6.79 -9.94 -11.54
C ASN A 140 6.74 -9.27 -12.91
N HIS A 141 5.58 -8.76 -13.32
CA HIS A 141 5.41 -7.86 -14.45
C HIS A 141 5.61 -6.39 -14.05
#